data_AF-A0A3M2TJ00-F1
#
_entry.id   AF-A0A3M2TJ00-F1
#
_cell.length_a   1.000
_cell.length_b   1.000
_cell.length_c   1.000
_cell.angle_alpha   90.00
_cell.angle_beta   90.00
_cell.angle_gamma   90.00
#
_symmetry.space_group_name_H-M   'P 1'
#
loop_
_entity.id
_entity.type
_entity.pdbx_description
1 polymer ?
#
loop_
_entity_poly.entity_id
_entity_poly.type
_entity_poly.pdbx_seq_one_letter_code
_entity_poly.pdbx_strand_id
1 'polypeptide(L)'
;MECLLVAIAVSKMATYLEARHSRPVKPRRYPFSFLVPFHCNGRRYDRNRRSWMSYSSKLSAHYLELAKAPVSPASFAGDDVRFSVEFESLESELGKAQSMHEAGQIDWLKIRENSESLLRTQSKDLRVGVWLAWALYQRESFQGLLAGLGVLHHLCEQHWADIHPKKARTRAAAIGWLVPRLEQVLNENVALKEQLPMFRRLVEHLEGLDKACTEHLGDDAPLLLPISRRLKSMVQRAADNQPEPGVVGAAVAQVKQAATQLFTPGAPIDNEKEAHKALRAQQENARPLCAWWLKQKASDLRALRLNRTLLWLP
;
A
#
# COMPACT_ATOMS: atom_id res chain seq x y z
N MET A 1 38.66 -18.93 36.65
CA MET A 1 37.77 -19.99 36.12
C MET A 1 36.38 -19.41 36.01
N GLU A 2 36.07 -18.70 34.91
CA GLU A 2 34.68 -18.40 34.48
C GLU A 2 34.55 -17.66 33.13
N CYS A 3 35.63 -17.52 32.34
CA CYS A 3 35.54 -16.92 30.99
C CYS A 3 35.89 -17.88 29.84
N LEU A 4 35.93 -19.21 30.07
CA LEU A 4 36.24 -20.20 29.03
C LEU A 4 35.06 -21.11 28.62
N LEU A 5 33.84 -20.84 29.09
CA LEU A 5 32.68 -21.72 28.91
C LEU A 5 31.60 -21.22 27.92
N VAL A 6 31.80 -20.08 27.25
CA VAL A 6 30.82 -19.55 26.27
C VAL A 6 31.22 -19.80 24.81
N ALA A 7 32.42 -20.34 24.54
CA ALA A 7 32.94 -20.51 23.17
C ALA A 7 32.79 -21.92 22.56
N ILE A 8 32.14 -22.89 23.23
CA ILE A 8 32.08 -24.30 22.75
C ILE A 8 30.64 -24.81 22.47
N ALA A 9 29.61 -23.96 22.55
CA ALA A 9 28.22 -24.39 22.33
C ALA A 9 27.62 -24.06 20.94
N VAL A 10 28.40 -23.50 19.99
CA VAL A 10 27.92 -23.18 18.63
C VAL A 10 28.41 -24.17 17.55
N SER A 11 29.18 -25.20 17.93
CA SER A 11 29.81 -26.11 16.94
C SER A 11 29.26 -27.55 16.90
N LYS A 12 28.06 -27.82 17.45
CA LYS A 12 27.43 -29.15 17.38
C LYS A 12 25.93 -29.08 17.08
N MET A 13 25.56 -28.61 15.90
CA MET A 13 24.25 -28.93 15.29
C MET A 13 24.26 -28.73 13.76
N ALA A 14 25.38 -29.05 13.12
CA ALA A 14 25.55 -29.03 11.68
C ALA A 14 26.26 -30.32 11.24
N THR A 15 25.63 -31.46 11.50
CA THR A 15 26.02 -32.77 10.93
C THR A 15 24.99 -33.82 11.37
N TYR A 16 23.83 -33.84 10.74
CA TYR A 16 23.04 -35.07 10.58
C TYR A 16 21.99 -34.83 9.49
N LEU A 17 21.83 -35.83 8.61
CA LEU A 17 20.94 -35.88 7.44
C LEU A 17 21.53 -35.37 6.12
N GLU A 18 22.56 -36.09 5.68
CA GLU A 18 22.78 -36.34 4.26
C GLU A 18 22.27 -37.75 3.91
N ALA A 19 21.82 -37.89 2.65
CA ALA A 19 21.40 -39.11 1.95
C ALA A 19 19.92 -39.56 2.06
N ARG A 20 19.10 -39.20 1.06
CA ARG A 20 18.90 -40.08 -0.12
C ARG A 20 17.99 -39.46 -1.20
N HIS A 21 18.43 -39.68 -2.45
CA HIS A 21 17.69 -39.68 -3.73
C HIS A 21 17.66 -38.39 -4.59
N SER A 22 18.77 -38.24 -5.31
CA SER A 22 18.95 -37.86 -6.71
C SER A 22 17.69 -37.72 -7.59
N ARG A 23 17.49 -36.51 -8.16
CA ARG A 23 17.40 -36.22 -9.61
C ARG A 23 17.51 -34.70 -9.84
N PRO A 24 18.27 -34.21 -10.84
CA PRO A 24 18.49 -32.78 -11.04
C PRO A 24 17.38 -32.16 -11.90
N VAL A 25 16.62 -31.22 -11.35
CA VAL A 25 15.72 -30.36 -12.13
C VAL A 25 16.38 -28.99 -12.28
N LYS A 26 16.69 -28.63 -13.52
CA LYS A 26 17.31 -27.38 -13.95
C LYS A 26 16.50 -26.15 -13.48
N PRO A 27 17.11 -25.08 -12.94
CA PRO A 27 16.41 -23.81 -12.79
C PRO A 27 16.29 -23.14 -14.16
N ARG A 28 15.05 -22.97 -14.62
CA ARG A 28 14.72 -22.18 -15.82
C ARG A 28 15.05 -20.71 -15.56
N ARG A 29 15.89 -20.16 -16.42
CA ARG A 29 16.17 -18.74 -16.57
C ARG A 29 14.88 -17.99 -16.91
N TYR A 30 14.51 -17.00 -16.11
CA TYR A 30 13.60 -15.93 -16.53
C TYR A 30 14.46 -14.71 -16.89
N PRO A 31 14.35 -14.17 -18.11
CA PRO A 31 15.03 -12.94 -18.49
C PRO A 31 14.05 -11.78 -18.36
N PHE A 32 14.17 -10.91 -17.36
CA PHE A 32 13.61 -9.54 -17.43
C PHE A 32 14.38 -8.62 -16.48
N SER A 33 15.56 -8.18 -16.93
CA SER A 33 16.19 -6.95 -16.45
C SER A 33 15.73 -5.81 -17.35
N PHE A 34 14.68 -5.09 -16.94
CA PHE A 34 14.43 -3.75 -17.47
C PHE A 34 15.27 -2.75 -16.66
N LEU A 35 16.45 -2.47 -17.18
CA LEU A 35 17.18 -1.25 -16.88
C LEU A 35 16.42 -0.10 -17.55
N VAL A 36 15.65 0.68 -16.79
CA VAL A 36 15.10 1.95 -17.28
C VAL A 36 16.01 3.08 -16.77
N PRO A 37 16.51 3.96 -17.65
CA PRO A 37 17.30 5.11 -17.24
C PRO A 37 16.41 6.11 -16.49
N PHE A 38 16.87 6.53 -15.31
CA PHE A 38 16.33 7.68 -14.59
C PHE A 38 16.56 8.95 -15.44
N HIS A 39 15.58 9.30 -16.25
CA HIS A 39 15.40 10.67 -16.74
C HIS A 39 14.24 11.30 -15.96
N CYS A 40 14.60 12.22 -15.07
CA CYS A 40 13.69 12.96 -14.23
C CYS A 40 12.85 13.90 -15.12
N ASN A 41 11.62 13.52 -15.43
CA ASN A 41 10.67 14.37 -16.15
C ASN A 41 9.42 14.55 -15.29
N GLY A 42 9.43 15.58 -14.43
CA GLY A 42 8.41 15.89 -13.41
C GLY A 42 7.03 16.31 -13.94
N ARG A 43 6.71 16.05 -15.21
CA ARG A 43 5.39 16.38 -15.79
C ARG A 43 4.46 15.18 -16.02
N ARG A 44 4.91 13.92 -15.83
CA ARG A 44 4.06 12.72 -16.02
C ARG A 44 3.29 12.28 -14.77
N TYR A 45 3.69 12.69 -13.57
CA TYR A 45 3.06 12.22 -12.32
C TYR A 45 1.65 12.80 -12.08
N ASP A 46 1.38 14.06 -12.49
CA ASP A 46 0.09 14.72 -12.23
C ASP A 46 -1.07 14.17 -13.09
N ARG A 47 -0.81 13.80 -14.36
CA ARG A 47 -1.87 13.25 -15.24
C ARG A 47 -2.42 11.91 -14.75
N ASN A 48 -1.54 11.05 -14.25
CA ASN A 48 -1.96 9.75 -13.70
C ASN A 48 -2.73 9.96 -12.39
N ARG A 49 -2.33 10.92 -11.55
CA ARG A 49 -3.06 11.22 -10.31
C ARG A 49 -4.53 11.62 -10.55
N ARG A 50 -4.80 12.44 -11.56
CA ARG A 50 -6.18 12.83 -11.91
C ARG A 50 -7.01 11.69 -12.49
N SER A 51 -6.42 10.82 -13.32
CA SER A 51 -7.13 9.65 -13.84
C SER A 51 -7.44 8.62 -12.75
N TRP A 52 -6.51 8.40 -11.82
CA TRP A 52 -6.69 7.51 -10.68
C TRP A 52 -7.76 8.01 -9.69
N MET A 53 -7.78 9.32 -9.39
CA MET A 53 -8.86 9.91 -8.57
C MET A 53 -10.22 9.83 -9.27
N SER A 54 -10.26 9.98 -10.59
CA SER A 54 -11.50 9.84 -11.38
C SER A 54 -11.99 8.39 -11.45
N TYR A 55 -11.09 7.40 -11.50
CA TYR A 55 -11.46 5.98 -11.45
C TYR A 55 -12.04 5.60 -10.08
N SER A 56 -11.33 5.95 -9.00
CA SER A 56 -11.77 5.77 -7.61
C SER A 56 -13.19 6.30 -7.37
N SER A 57 -13.47 7.53 -7.84
CA SER A 57 -14.78 8.14 -7.67
C SER A 57 -15.88 7.42 -8.45
N LYS A 58 -15.56 6.89 -9.65
CA LYS A 58 -16.52 6.13 -10.46
C LYS A 58 -16.86 4.79 -9.84
N LEU A 59 -15.85 4.07 -9.32
CA LEU A 59 -16.05 2.80 -8.63
C LEU A 59 -16.94 2.98 -7.41
N SER A 60 -16.61 3.97 -6.56
CA SER A 60 -17.40 4.27 -5.36
C SER A 60 -18.83 4.66 -5.71
N ALA A 61 -19.03 5.47 -6.76
CA ALA A 61 -20.36 5.83 -7.24
C ALA A 61 -21.14 4.61 -7.74
N HIS A 62 -20.51 3.72 -8.53
CA HIS A 62 -21.16 2.52 -9.05
C HIS A 62 -21.73 1.62 -7.94
N TYR A 63 -20.92 1.32 -6.92
CA TYR A 63 -21.36 0.48 -5.81
C TYR A 63 -22.31 1.19 -4.87
N LEU A 64 -22.19 2.52 -4.70
CA LEU A 64 -23.18 3.28 -3.95
C LEU A 64 -24.56 3.23 -4.62
N GLU A 65 -24.62 3.29 -5.96
CA GLU A 65 -25.88 3.11 -6.70
C GLU A 65 -26.43 1.67 -6.56
N LEU A 66 -25.57 0.65 -6.51
CA LEU A 66 -25.99 -0.72 -6.19
C LEU A 66 -26.64 -0.80 -4.80
N ALA A 67 -26.11 -0.08 -3.81
CA ALA A 67 -26.64 -0.07 -2.45
C ALA A 67 -28.00 0.64 -2.36
N LYS A 68 -28.17 1.76 -3.10
CA LYS A 68 -29.40 2.57 -3.11
C LYS A 68 -30.53 1.98 -3.94
N ALA A 69 -30.20 1.27 -5.02
CA ALA A 69 -31.21 0.76 -5.93
C ALA A 69 -31.99 -0.40 -5.26
N PRO A 70 -33.33 -0.34 -5.20
CA PRO A 70 -34.14 -1.44 -4.68
C PRO A 70 -33.99 -2.68 -5.57
N VAL A 71 -34.13 -3.88 -4.98
CA VAL A 71 -34.12 -5.14 -5.75
C VAL A 71 -35.30 -5.18 -6.73
N SER A 72 -36.48 -4.73 -6.29
CA SER A 72 -37.66 -4.59 -7.15
C SER A 72 -38.49 -3.36 -6.73
N PRO A 73 -39.40 -2.85 -7.58
CA PRO A 73 -40.27 -1.74 -7.20
C PRO A 73 -41.15 -2.00 -5.96
N ALA A 74 -41.40 -3.27 -5.64
CA ALA A 74 -42.23 -3.67 -4.50
C ALA A 74 -41.42 -3.96 -3.22
N SER A 75 -40.12 -4.24 -3.33
CA SER A 75 -39.27 -4.60 -2.19
C SER A 75 -37.84 -4.11 -2.40
N PHE A 76 -37.38 -3.24 -1.47
CA PHE A 76 -36.01 -2.75 -1.46
C PHE A 76 -35.01 -3.89 -1.26
N ALA A 77 -35.23 -4.71 -0.23
CA ALA A 77 -34.28 -5.73 0.20
C ALA A 77 -34.48 -7.10 -0.47
N GLY A 78 -35.58 -7.32 -1.17
CA GLY A 78 -35.89 -8.64 -1.74
C GLY A 78 -36.06 -9.72 -0.66
N ASP A 79 -35.74 -10.97 -1.00
CA ASP A 79 -35.98 -12.15 -0.16
C ASP A 79 -34.71 -12.62 0.57
N ASP A 80 -34.84 -13.44 1.62
CA ASP A 80 -33.68 -14.05 2.28
C ASP A 80 -33.11 -15.16 1.39
N VAL A 81 -31.89 -14.96 0.90
CA VAL A 81 -31.18 -15.85 -0.03
C VAL A 81 -30.41 -16.99 0.64
N ARG A 82 -30.54 -17.18 1.96
CA ARG A 82 -29.73 -18.17 2.72
C ARG A 82 -29.69 -19.58 2.10
N PHE A 83 -30.76 -20.00 1.43
CA PHE A 83 -30.89 -21.32 0.81
C PHE A 83 -30.98 -21.26 -0.72
N SER A 84 -30.56 -20.13 -1.31
CA SER A 84 -30.46 -19.99 -2.76
C SER A 84 -29.18 -20.65 -3.28
N VAL A 85 -29.23 -21.13 -4.52
CA VAL A 85 -28.09 -21.76 -5.19
C VAL A 85 -26.94 -20.76 -5.37
N GLU A 86 -27.27 -19.49 -5.59
CA GLU A 86 -26.32 -18.40 -5.76
C GLU A 86 -25.56 -18.10 -4.46
N PHE A 87 -26.26 -18.12 -3.32
CA PHE A 87 -25.64 -17.94 -2.00
C PHE A 87 -24.76 -19.14 -1.65
N GLU A 88 -25.24 -20.37 -1.87
CA GLU A 88 -24.45 -21.59 -1.66
C GLU A 88 -23.21 -21.62 -2.55
N SER A 89 -23.30 -21.11 -3.79
CA SER A 89 -22.15 -20.99 -4.68
C SER A 89 -21.11 -20.01 -4.12
N LEU A 90 -21.52 -18.88 -3.54
CA LEU A 90 -20.61 -17.95 -2.86
C LEU A 90 -19.94 -18.61 -1.65
N GLU A 91 -20.69 -19.33 -0.82
CA GLU A 91 -20.14 -20.04 0.34
C GLU A 91 -19.13 -21.11 -0.06
N SER A 92 -19.45 -21.91 -1.09
CA SER A 92 -18.55 -22.91 -1.65
C SER A 92 -17.24 -22.29 -2.16
N GLU A 93 -17.32 -21.19 -2.90
CA GLU A 93 -16.13 -20.50 -3.41
C GLU A 93 -15.25 -19.92 -2.28
N LEU A 94 -15.84 -19.38 -1.21
CA LEU A 94 -15.10 -18.91 -0.03
C LEU A 94 -14.51 -20.08 0.78
N GLY A 95 -15.18 -21.23 0.81
CA GLY A 95 -14.77 -22.45 1.49
C GLY A 95 -13.49 -23.07 0.93
N LYS A 96 -13.11 -22.76 -0.32
CA LYS A 96 -11.87 -23.27 -0.95
C LYS A 96 -10.61 -22.98 -0.16
N ALA A 97 -10.54 -21.84 0.54
CA ALA A 97 -9.38 -21.50 1.38
C ALA A 97 -9.23 -22.40 2.62
N GLN A 98 -10.30 -23.06 3.07
CA GLN A 98 -10.31 -23.93 4.24
C GLN A 98 -10.27 -25.41 3.87
N SER A 99 -10.53 -25.74 2.59
CA SER A 99 -10.58 -27.11 2.12
C SER A 99 -9.16 -27.67 1.94
N MET A 100 -8.87 -28.76 2.67
CA MET A 100 -7.65 -29.54 2.44
C MET A 100 -7.72 -30.38 1.15
N HIS A 101 -8.92 -30.58 0.61
CA HIS A 101 -9.20 -31.49 -0.51
C HIS A 101 -9.42 -30.76 -1.84
N GLU A 102 -9.89 -29.51 -1.82
CA GLU A 102 -9.96 -28.65 -3.00
C GLU A 102 -8.68 -27.81 -3.11
N ALA A 103 -7.81 -28.18 -4.05
CA ALA A 103 -6.59 -27.43 -4.36
C ALA A 103 -6.89 -26.14 -5.16
N GLY A 104 -7.74 -25.25 -4.63
CA GLY A 104 -8.17 -24.02 -5.30
C GLY A 104 -7.89 -22.77 -4.47
N GLN A 105 -7.30 -21.75 -5.09
CA GLN A 105 -7.33 -20.40 -4.53
C GLN A 105 -8.74 -19.82 -4.72
N ILE A 106 -9.20 -18.97 -3.78
CA ILE A 106 -10.48 -18.28 -3.91
C ILE A 106 -10.46 -17.40 -5.17
N ASP A 107 -11.47 -17.56 -6.04
CA ASP A 107 -11.66 -16.66 -7.17
C ASP A 107 -12.44 -15.41 -6.74
N TRP A 108 -11.70 -14.37 -6.40
CA TRP A 108 -12.28 -13.08 -5.99
C TRP A 108 -13.04 -12.36 -7.11
N LEU A 109 -12.79 -12.68 -8.39
CA LEU A 109 -13.58 -12.13 -9.48
C LEU A 109 -14.98 -12.74 -9.47
N LYS A 110 -15.05 -14.06 -9.33
CA LYS A 110 -16.32 -14.80 -9.22
C LYS A 110 -17.12 -14.36 -7.99
N ILE A 111 -16.48 -14.20 -6.83
CA ILE A 111 -17.15 -13.68 -5.62
C ILE A 111 -17.74 -12.29 -5.90
N ARG A 112 -16.98 -11.39 -6.52
CA ARG A 112 -17.43 -10.03 -6.84
C ARG A 112 -18.67 -10.07 -7.75
N GLU A 113 -18.59 -10.76 -8.89
CA GLU A 113 -19.65 -10.81 -9.90
C GLU A 113 -20.93 -11.46 -9.37
N ASN A 114 -20.81 -12.58 -8.66
CA ASN A 114 -21.95 -13.27 -8.07
C ASN A 114 -22.59 -12.43 -6.95
N SER A 115 -21.78 -11.76 -6.12
CA SER A 115 -22.29 -10.90 -5.05
C SER A 115 -23.02 -9.68 -5.61
N GLU A 116 -22.49 -9.06 -6.66
CA GLU A 116 -23.16 -7.95 -7.35
C GLU A 116 -24.50 -8.38 -7.96
N SER A 117 -24.52 -9.52 -8.65
CA SER A 117 -25.74 -10.05 -9.26
C SER A 117 -26.81 -10.29 -8.21
N LEU A 118 -26.46 -10.96 -7.11
CA LEU A 118 -27.37 -11.27 -6.01
C LEU A 118 -27.89 -9.99 -5.33
N LEU A 119 -27.00 -9.04 -5.00
CA LEU A 119 -27.37 -7.76 -4.37
C LEU A 119 -28.26 -6.90 -5.27
N ARG A 120 -28.10 -7.02 -6.60
CA ARG A 120 -28.89 -6.27 -7.58
C ARG A 120 -30.26 -6.88 -7.82
N THR A 121 -30.35 -8.21 -7.88
CA THR A 121 -31.53 -8.90 -8.46
C THR A 121 -32.34 -9.73 -7.48
N GLN A 122 -31.78 -10.12 -6.33
CA GLN A 122 -32.45 -11.05 -5.41
C GLN A 122 -32.57 -10.52 -3.98
N SER A 123 -31.48 -10.03 -3.40
CA SER A 123 -31.46 -9.72 -1.96
C SER A 123 -30.42 -8.70 -1.55
N LYS A 124 -30.81 -7.70 -0.76
CA LYS A 124 -29.88 -6.86 0.00
C LYS A 124 -29.47 -7.61 1.26
N ASP A 125 -28.52 -8.53 1.11
CA ASP A 125 -28.00 -9.35 2.21
C ASP A 125 -26.62 -8.84 2.68
N LEU A 126 -26.50 -8.60 3.99
CA LEU A 126 -25.31 -8.09 4.64
C LEU A 126 -24.12 -9.06 4.56
N ARG A 127 -24.37 -10.38 4.58
CA ARG A 127 -23.31 -11.40 4.44
C ARG A 127 -22.67 -11.27 3.06
N VAL A 128 -23.50 -11.17 2.03
CA VAL A 128 -23.06 -10.97 0.64
C VAL A 128 -22.38 -9.61 0.47
N GLY A 129 -22.90 -8.55 1.09
CA GLY A 129 -22.26 -7.23 1.09
C GLY A 129 -20.86 -7.25 1.69
N VAL A 130 -20.65 -8.01 2.78
CA VAL A 130 -19.34 -8.16 3.41
C VAL A 130 -18.36 -8.92 2.49
N TRP A 131 -18.81 -9.98 1.83
CA TRP A 131 -17.99 -10.72 0.88
C TRP A 131 -17.64 -9.89 -0.35
N LEU A 132 -18.60 -9.10 -0.86
CA LEU A 132 -18.36 -8.14 -1.93
C LEU A 132 -17.30 -7.12 -1.52
N ALA A 133 -17.42 -6.51 -0.34
CA ALA A 133 -16.47 -5.51 0.11
C ALA A 133 -15.03 -6.05 0.16
N TRP A 134 -14.87 -7.29 0.62
CA TRP A 134 -13.57 -7.94 0.63
C TRP A 134 -13.09 -8.36 -0.77
N ALA A 135 -13.98 -8.89 -1.61
CA ALA A 135 -13.64 -9.20 -3.00
C ALA A 135 -13.18 -7.96 -3.77
N LEU A 136 -13.81 -6.81 -3.54
CA LEU A 136 -13.38 -5.53 -4.11
C LEU A 136 -12.00 -5.13 -3.65
N TYR A 137 -11.69 -5.29 -2.35
CA TYR A 137 -10.33 -5.07 -1.87
C TYR A 137 -9.32 -6.00 -2.56
N GLN A 138 -9.64 -7.28 -2.73
CA GLN A 138 -8.75 -8.25 -3.36
C GLN A 138 -8.49 -7.94 -4.86
N ARG A 139 -9.44 -7.27 -5.52
CA ARG A 139 -9.35 -6.92 -6.95
C ARG A 139 -8.75 -5.53 -7.19
N GLU A 140 -9.06 -4.57 -6.32
CA GLU A 140 -8.84 -3.14 -6.55
C GLU A 140 -8.18 -2.43 -5.37
N SER A 141 -7.66 -3.20 -4.41
CA SER A 141 -6.98 -2.71 -3.20
C SER A 141 -7.86 -1.71 -2.44
N PHE A 142 -7.26 -0.67 -1.85
CA PHE A 142 -7.96 0.30 -1.00
C PHE A 142 -9.09 1.07 -1.72
N GLN A 143 -9.04 1.18 -3.04
CA GLN A 143 -10.13 1.79 -3.81
C GLN A 143 -11.38 0.90 -3.80
N GLY A 144 -11.19 -0.40 -4.00
CA GLY A 144 -12.25 -1.39 -3.87
C GLY A 144 -12.78 -1.47 -2.45
N LEU A 145 -11.89 -1.42 -1.46
CA LEU A 145 -12.31 -1.39 -0.06
C LEU A 145 -13.15 -0.16 0.27
N LEU A 146 -12.78 1.01 -0.24
CA LEU A 146 -13.56 2.24 -0.06
C LEU A 146 -14.97 2.08 -0.62
N ALA A 147 -15.09 1.59 -1.85
CA ALA A 147 -16.38 1.36 -2.48
C ALA A 147 -17.22 0.32 -1.70
N GLY A 148 -16.61 -0.79 -1.30
CA GLY A 148 -17.26 -1.85 -0.53
C GLY A 148 -17.74 -1.42 0.86
N LEU A 149 -16.90 -0.70 1.60
CA LEU A 149 -17.30 -0.12 2.89
C LEU A 149 -18.38 0.96 2.72
N GLY A 150 -18.37 1.69 1.61
CA GLY A 150 -19.45 2.62 1.26
C GLY A 150 -20.81 1.92 1.10
N VAL A 151 -20.84 0.73 0.48
CA VAL A 151 -22.06 -0.11 0.39
C VAL A 151 -22.53 -0.53 1.77
N LEU A 152 -21.64 -1.11 2.56
CA LEU A 152 -21.97 -1.60 3.90
C LEU A 152 -22.47 -0.48 4.80
N HIS A 153 -21.76 0.65 4.81
CA HIS A 153 -22.15 1.82 5.57
C HIS A 153 -23.54 2.31 5.17
N HIS A 154 -23.80 2.48 3.86
CA HIS A 154 -25.10 2.95 3.39
C HIS A 154 -26.25 2.00 3.75
N LEU A 155 -26.06 0.69 3.56
CA LEU A 155 -27.10 -0.31 3.90
C LEU A 155 -27.38 -0.35 5.40
N CYS A 156 -26.34 -0.29 6.24
CA CYS A 156 -26.49 -0.31 7.69
C CYS A 156 -27.07 1.00 8.23
N GLU A 157 -26.74 2.15 7.65
CA GLU A 157 -27.24 3.45 8.11
C GLU A 157 -28.70 3.69 7.68
N GLN A 158 -29.03 3.37 6.42
CA GLN A 158 -30.31 3.77 5.83
C GLN A 158 -31.36 2.66 5.80
N HIS A 159 -30.93 1.38 5.80
CA HIS A 159 -31.81 0.25 5.50
C HIS A 159 -31.68 -0.91 6.48
N TRP A 160 -31.19 -0.66 7.70
CA TRP A 160 -30.95 -1.70 8.70
C TRP A 160 -32.17 -2.62 8.93
N ALA A 161 -33.38 -2.06 9.03
CA ALA A 161 -34.59 -2.85 9.25
C ALA A 161 -34.96 -3.74 8.05
N ASP A 162 -34.62 -3.30 6.84
CA ASP A 162 -35.02 -3.93 5.58
C ASP A 162 -34.08 -5.06 5.17
N ILE A 163 -32.76 -4.88 5.32
CA ILE A 163 -31.77 -5.83 4.81
C ILE A 163 -31.77 -7.19 5.51
N HIS A 164 -31.28 -8.21 4.81
CA HIS A 164 -31.10 -9.56 5.32
C HIS A 164 -29.67 -9.76 5.88
N PRO A 165 -29.44 -10.73 6.78
CA PRO A 165 -30.42 -11.55 7.48
C PRO A 165 -31.13 -10.76 8.59
N LYS A 166 -32.35 -11.15 8.99
CA LYS A 166 -33.09 -10.44 10.07
C LYS A 166 -32.54 -10.65 11.48
N LYS A 167 -31.77 -11.71 11.71
CA LYS A 167 -31.24 -12.08 13.03
C LYS A 167 -29.99 -11.26 13.39
N ALA A 168 -30.04 -10.51 14.48
CA ALA A 168 -28.93 -9.66 14.97
C ALA A 168 -27.60 -10.41 15.10
N ARG A 169 -27.61 -11.59 15.75
CA ARG A 169 -26.41 -12.44 15.89
C ARG A 169 -25.76 -12.80 14.55
N THR A 170 -26.55 -13.03 13.50
CA THR A 170 -26.01 -13.35 12.17
C THR A 170 -25.44 -12.11 11.49
N ARG A 171 -26.02 -10.92 11.72
CA ARG A 171 -25.45 -9.65 11.25
C ARG A 171 -24.11 -9.35 11.91
N ALA A 172 -24.04 -9.51 13.24
CA ALA A 172 -22.80 -9.38 14.01
C ALA A 172 -21.73 -10.34 13.48
N ALA A 173 -22.06 -11.60 13.26
CA ALA A 173 -21.13 -12.58 12.69
C ALA A 173 -20.66 -12.21 11.27
N ALA A 174 -21.54 -11.67 10.42
CA ALA A 174 -21.20 -11.25 9.07
C ALA A 174 -20.14 -10.12 9.09
N ILE A 175 -20.39 -9.05 9.84
CA ILE A 175 -19.43 -7.94 9.96
C ILE A 175 -18.17 -8.41 10.71
N GLY A 176 -18.32 -9.25 11.72
CA GLY A 176 -17.21 -9.86 12.47
C GLY A 176 -16.25 -10.68 11.59
N TRP A 177 -16.74 -11.29 10.50
CA TRP A 177 -15.89 -11.95 9.51
C TRP A 177 -14.96 -10.97 8.79
N LEU A 178 -15.38 -9.71 8.61
CA LEU A 178 -14.59 -8.67 7.94
C LEU A 178 -13.52 -8.07 8.85
N VAL A 179 -13.78 -7.96 10.15
CA VAL A 179 -12.87 -7.33 11.15
C VAL A 179 -11.41 -7.80 11.05
N PRO A 180 -11.08 -9.11 11.18
CA PRO A 180 -9.68 -9.54 11.16
C PRO A 180 -8.99 -9.29 9.82
N ARG A 181 -9.76 -9.27 8.72
CA ARG A 181 -9.27 -8.96 7.38
C ARG A 181 -8.91 -7.49 7.23
N LEU A 182 -9.75 -6.60 7.78
CA LEU A 182 -9.47 -5.18 7.86
C LEU A 182 -8.25 -4.90 8.75
N GLU A 183 -8.13 -5.58 9.89
CA GLU A 183 -6.98 -5.44 10.77
C GLU A 183 -5.66 -5.79 10.08
N GLN A 184 -5.67 -6.87 9.30
CA GLN A 184 -4.51 -7.31 8.54
C GLN A 184 -4.02 -6.25 7.55
N VAL A 185 -4.94 -5.57 6.85
CA VAL A 185 -4.59 -4.68 5.73
C VAL A 185 -4.48 -3.21 6.11
N LEU A 186 -5.17 -2.78 7.18
CA LEU A 186 -5.10 -1.43 7.75
C LEU A 186 -4.12 -1.39 8.92
N ASN A 187 -2.93 -1.99 8.75
CA ASN A 187 -1.85 -1.96 9.74
C ASN A 187 -0.95 -0.72 9.57
N GLU A 188 0.06 -0.56 10.42
CA GLU A 188 0.88 0.66 10.48
C GLU A 188 1.76 0.92 9.23
N ASN A 189 1.93 -0.06 8.35
CA ASN A 189 2.84 0.03 7.19
C ASN A 189 2.19 0.59 5.92
N VAL A 190 0.94 1.05 5.99
CA VAL A 190 0.23 1.57 4.80
C VAL A 190 0.78 2.94 4.39
N ALA A 191 1.23 3.06 3.13
CA ALA A 191 1.76 4.30 2.58
C ALA A 191 0.62 5.29 2.21
N LEU A 192 0.28 6.19 3.15
CA LEU A 192 -0.88 7.09 3.03
C LEU A 192 -0.64 8.38 2.21
N LYS A 193 0.62 8.80 2.03
CA LYS A 193 0.97 10.19 1.65
C LYS A 193 0.31 10.67 0.35
N GLU A 194 0.17 9.81 -0.65
CA GLU A 194 -0.38 10.20 -1.95
C GLU A 194 -1.90 10.11 -2.03
N GLN A 195 -2.54 9.37 -1.11
CA GLN A 195 -3.95 8.97 -1.15
C GLN A 195 -4.76 9.42 0.07
N LEU A 196 -4.29 10.43 0.82
CA LEU A 196 -4.96 10.94 2.02
C LEU A 196 -6.48 11.19 1.88
N PRO A 197 -7.00 11.79 0.78
CA PRO A 197 -8.44 11.99 0.65
C PRO A 197 -9.26 10.69 0.64
N MET A 198 -8.72 9.62 0.04
CA MET A 198 -9.36 8.30 0.03
C MET A 198 -9.38 7.70 1.43
N PHE A 199 -8.26 7.78 2.15
CA PHE A 199 -8.17 7.25 3.51
C PHE A 199 -9.02 8.02 4.53
N ARG A 200 -9.23 9.32 4.33
CA ARG A 200 -10.22 10.10 5.11
C ARG A 200 -11.63 9.54 4.94
N ARG A 201 -12.05 9.27 3.70
CA ARG A 201 -13.35 8.66 3.42
C ARG A 201 -13.47 7.23 3.95
N LEU A 202 -12.39 6.45 3.91
CA LEU A 202 -12.35 5.13 4.54
C LEU A 202 -12.61 5.21 6.05
N VAL A 203 -12.00 6.19 6.74
CA VAL A 203 -12.28 6.45 8.17
C VAL A 203 -13.75 6.81 8.37
N GLU A 204 -14.31 7.71 7.56
CA GLU A 204 -15.72 8.10 7.64
C GLU A 204 -16.66 6.89 7.51
N HIS A 205 -16.44 6.01 6.53
CA HIS A 205 -17.25 4.80 6.37
C HIS A 205 -17.09 3.81 7.53
N LEU A 206 -15.88 3.67 8.09
CA LEU A 206 -15.65 2.80 9.24
C LEU A 206 -16.29 3.35 10.52
N GLU A 207 -16.18 4.65 10.79
CA GLU A 207 -16.82 5.30 11.94
C GLU A 207 -18.36 5.21 11.84
N GLY A 208 -18.91 5.45 10.64
CA GLY A 208 -20.34 5.33 10.42
C GLY A 208 -20.86 3.89 10.55
N LEU A 209 -20.13 2.91 10.00
CA LEU A 209 -20.47 1.49 10.15
C LEU A 209 -20.38 1.05 11.60
N ASP A 210 -19.33 1.44 12.33
CA ASP A 210 -19.18 1.18 13.77
C ASP A 210 -20.37 1.73 14.56
N LYS A 211 -20.72 3.01 14.32
CA LYS A 211 -21.89 3.65 14.95
C LYS A 211 -23.18 2.86 14.68
N ALA A 212 -23.47 2.51 13.43
CA ALA A 212 -24.67 1.75 13.08
C ALA A 212 -24.69 0.36 13.75
N CYS A 213 -23.54 -0.31 13.82
CA CYS A 213 -23.42 -1.60 14.50
C CYS A 213 -23.66 -1.47 16.00
N THR A 214 -23.03 -0.49 16.67
CA THR A 214 -23.22 -0.25 18.10
C THR A 214 -24.66 0.11 18.43
N GLU A 215 -25.29 0.96 17.63
CA GLU A 215 -26.69 1.38 17.83
C GLU A 215 -27.66 0.20 17.77
N HIS A 216 -27.45 -0.73 16.83
CA HIS A 216 -28.40 -1.81 16.60
C HIS A 216 -28.06 -3.16 17.24
N LEU A 217 -26.79 -3.41 17.56
CA LEU A 217 -26.33 -4.68 18.11
C LEU A 217 -25.89 -4.57 19.58
N GLY A 218 -25.69 -3.35 20.12
CA GLY A 218 -25.26 -3.14 21.49
C GLY A 218 -23.95 -3.88 21.80
N ASP A 219 -23.96 -4.70 22.85
CA ASP A 219 -22.80 -5.48 23.30
C ASP A 219 -22.35 -6.56 22.29
N ASP A 220 -23.23 -6.96 21.36
CA ASP A 220 -22.89 -7.92 20.30
C ASP A 220 -22.23 -7.25 19.08
N ALA A 221 -22.01 -5.93 19.10
CA ALA A 221 -21.41 -5.19 17.99
C ALA A 221 -19.94 -5.61 17.74
N PRO A 222 -19.55 -5.91 16.49
CA PRO A 222 -18.14 -6.20 16.17
C PRO A 222 -17.21 -5.00 16.40
N LEU A 223 -15.98 -5.27 16.81
CA LEU A 223 -14.98 -4.26 17.20
C LEU A 223 -14.36 -3.52 15.99
N LEU A 224 -15.11 -2.58 15.39
CA LEU A 224 -14.60 -1.73 14.29
C LEU A 224 -13.90 -0.47 14.80
N LEU A 225 -14.31 0.06 15.96
CA LEU A 225 -13.75 1.26 16.58
C LEU A 225 -12.20 1.26 16.72
N PRO A 226 -11.53 0.17 17.15
CA PRO A 226 -10.07 0.16 17.24
C PRO A 226 -9.38 0.37 15.88
N ILE A 227 -9.93 -0.24 14.82
CA ILE A 227 -9.43 -0.11 13.44
C ILE A 227 -9.60 1.33 12.96
N SER A 228 -10.78 1.90 13.19
CA SER A 228 -11.08 3.28 12.83
C SER A 228 -10.15 4.28 13.53
N ARG A 229 -9.97 4.16 14.85
CA ARG A 229 -9.07 5.03 15.63
C ARG A 229 -7.62 4.96 15.16
N ARG A 230 -7.13 3.75 14.86
CA ARG A 230 -5.79 3.54 14.31
C ARG A 230 -5.65 4.24 12.96
N LEU A 231 -6.58 4.00 12.03
CA LEU A 231 -6.53 4.59 10.70
C LEU A 231 -6.63 6.12 10.76
N LYS A 232 -7.51 6.67 11.60
CA LYS A 232 -7.64 8.11 11.85
C LYS A 232 -6.34 8.72 12.35
N SER A 233 -5.68 8.06 13.30
CA SER A 233 -4.38 8.50 13.82
C SER A 233 -3.30 8.50 12.73
N MET A 234 -3.28 7.47 11.87
CA MET A 234 -2.35 7.41 10.75
C MET A 234 -2.62 8.52 9.71
N VAL A 235 -3.89 8.77 9.39
CA VAL A 235 -4.30 9.85 8.49
C VAL A 235 -3.93 11.23 9.05
N GLN A 236 -4.14 11.45 10.35
CA GLN A 236 -3.77 12.71 11.01
C GLN A 236 -2.25 12.92 10.98
N ARG A 237 -1.47 11.92 11.40
CA ARG A 237 0.00 11.97 11.33
C ARG A 237 0.49 12.24 9.91
N ALA A 238 -0.12 11.62 8.91
CA ALA A 238 0.29 11.82 7.51
C ALA A 238 -0.15 13.18 6.94
N ALA A 239 -1.21 13.79 7.48
CA ALA A 239 -1.60 15.16 7.18
C ALA A 239 -0.65 16.17 7.84
N ASP A 240 -0.33 15.99 9.11
CA ASP A 240 0.57 16.87 9.89
C ASP A 240 2.01 16.84 9.35
N ASN A 241 2.44 15.69 8.80
CA ASN A 241 3.76 15.54 8.17
C ASN A 241 3.79 15.95 6.69
N GLN A 242 2.72 16.56 6.14
CA GLN A 242 2.83 17.22 4.85
C GLN A 242 3.63 18.50 5.02
N PRO A 243 4.77 18.67 4.32
CA PRO A 243 5.52 19.91 4.42
C PRO A 243 4.66 21.10 3.96
N GLU A 244 4.50 22.07 4.86
CA GLU A 244 3.92 23.38 4.55
C GLU A 244 4.56 23.94 3.26
N PRO A 245 3.77 24.39 2.27
CA PRO A 245 4.27 24.91 0.99
C PRO A 245 5.32 26.03 1.13
N GLY A 246 5.32 26.75 2.27
CA GLY A 246 6.25 27.84 2.54
C GLY A 246 7.68 27.41 2.90
N VAL A 247 7.86 26.34 3.67
CA VAL A 247 9.17 25.97 4.23
C VAL A 247 10.01 25.19 3.21
N VAL A 248 9.38 24.32 2.43
CA VAL A 248 10.07 23.58 1.37
C VAL A 248 10.28 24.46 0.13
N GLY A 249 9.41 25.44 -0.14
CA GLY A 249 9.67 26.45 -1.18
C GLY A 249 10.94 27.27 -0.90
N ALA A 250 11.12 27.72 0.34
CA ALA A 250 12.30 28.47 0.76
C ALA A 250 13.56 27.58 0.85
N ALA A 251 13.45 26.37 1.39
CA ALA A 251 14.58 25.44 1.48
C ALA A 251 15.00 24.90 0.10
N VAL A 252 14.06 24.60 -0.80
CA VAL A 252 14.37 24.21 -2.18
C VAL A 252 14.91 25.41 -2.96
N ALA A 253 14.43 26.63 -2.74
CA ALA A 253 15.03 27.84 -3.33
C ALA A 253 16.47 28.07 -2.85
N GLN A 254 16.76 27.86 -1.55
CA GLN A 254 18.11 27.94 -1.00
C GLN A 254 19.02 26.83 -1.51
N VAL A 255 18.54 25.59 -1.60
CA VAL A 255 19.31 24.47 -2.16
C VAL A 255 19.54 24.66 -3.66
N LYS A 256 18.58 25.26 -4.40
CA LYS A 256 18.75 25.60 -5.81
C LYS A 256 19.71 26.78 -5.99
N GLN A 257 19.66 27.81 -5.14
CA GLN A 257 20.65 28.90 -5.14
C GLN A 257 22.06 28.41 -4.77
N ALA A 258 22.19 27.56 -3.76
CA ALA A 258 23.47 26.97 -3.34
C ALA A 258 24.04 26.02 -4.42
N ALA A 259 23.18 25.22 -5.07
CA ALA A 259 23.60 24.39 -6.19
C ALA A 259 23.99 25.22 -7.42
N THR A 260 23.29 26.33 -7.71
CA THR A 260 23.64 27.22 -8.83
C THR A 260 24.98 27.93 -8.60
N GLN A 261 25.29 28.30 -7.34
CA GLN A 261 26.59 28.86 -6.98
C GLN A 261 27.74 27.83 -7.05
N LEU A 262 27.46 26.55 -6.86
CA LEU A 262 28.45 25.46 -6.98
C LEU A 262 28.74 25.06 -8.45
N PHE A 263 27.88 25.42 -9.40
CA PHE A 263 27.98 25.01 -10.80
C PHE A 263 28.15 26.16 -11.79
N THR A 264 28.48 27.38 -11.36
CA THR A 264 28.82 28.46 -12.31
C THR A 264 30.30 28.35 -12.70
N PRO A 265 30.65 27.92 -13.93
CA PRO A 265 32.03 27.96 -14.38
C PRO A 265 32.34 29.40 -14.84
N GLY A 266 33.34 30.03 -14.23
CA GLY A 266 33.92 31.28 -14.78
C GLY A 266 33.51 32.58 -14.10
N ALA A 267 33.21 32.58 -12.80
CA ALA A 267 33.25 33.85 -12.05
C ALA A 267 34.69 34.42 -12.09
N PRO A 268 34.87 35.71 -12.42
CA PRO A 268 36.20 36.32 -12.43
C PRO A 268 36.80 36.29 -11.03
N ILE A 269 38.08 35.91 -10.94
CA ILE A 269 38.81 35.84 -9.67
C ILE A 269 39.41 37.23 -9.43
N ASP A 270 38.71 38.05 -8.65
CA ASP A 270 39.05 39.46 -8.46
C ASP A 270 39.95 39.72 -7.23
N ASN A 271 40.21 38.69 -6.41
CA ASN A 271 41.08 38.81 -5.24
C ASN A 271 41.80 37.49 -4.89
N GLU A 272 42.92 37.63 -4.17
CA GLU A 272 43.80 36.51 -3.79
C GLU A 272 43.11 35.46 -2.90
N LYS A 273 42.14 35.87 -2.07
CA LYS A 273 41.37 34.96 -1.22
C LYS A 273 40.44 34.04 -2.03
N GLU A 274 39.78 34.57 -3.05
CA GLU A 274 38.97 33.79 -3.98
C GLU A 274 39.83 32.87 -4.86
N ALA A 275 41.05 33.28 -5.22
CA ALA A 275 42.01 32.43 -5.94
C ALA A 275 42.39 31.18 -5.13
N HIS A 276 42.75 31.35 -3.85
CA HIS A 276 43.07 30.24 -2.95
C HIS A 276 41.88 29.30 -2.73
N LYS A 277 40.67 29.87 -2.60
CA LYS A 277 39.44 29.10 -2.44
C LYS A 277 39.12 28.27 -3.69
N ALA A 278 39.30 28.84 -4.88
CA ALA A 278 39.13 28.14 -6.15
C ALA A 278 40.15 27.00 -6.32
N LEU A 279 41.43 27.24 -5.95
CA LEU A 279 42.47 26.20 -5.99
C LEU A 279 42.13 25.01 -5.07
N ARG A 280 41.70 25.28 -3.83
CA ARG A 280 41.26 24.22 -2.91
C ARG A 280 40.07 23.44 -3.45
N ALA A 281 39.09 24.13 -4.04
CA ALA A 281 37.94 23.46 -4.65
C ALA A 281 38.37 22.52 -5.79
N GLN A 282 39.34 22.94 -6.63
CA GLN A 282 39.90 22.07 -7.68
C GLN A 282 40.66 20.87 -7.12
N GLN A 283 41.45 21.05 -6.05
CA GLN A 283 42.14 19.95 -5.37
C GLN A 283 41.16 18.91 -4.81
N GLU A 284 40.07 19.34 -4.17
CA GLU A 284 39.04 18.43 -3.64
C GLU A 284 38.27 17.73 -4.76
N ASN A 285 37.87 18.46 -5.81
CA ASN A 285 37.11 17.90 -6.93
C ASN A 285 37.91 16.89 -7.76
N ALA A 286 39.24 16.98 -7.78
CA ALA A 286 40.09 16.03 -8.50
C ALA A 286 40.27 14.69 -7.77
N ARG A 287 40.09 14.61 -6.45
CA ARG A 287 40.33 13.40 -5.65
C ARG A 287 39.46 12.20 -6.08
N PRO A 288 38.13 12.34 -6.28
CA PRO A 288 37.30 11.22 -6.73
C PRO A 288 37.71 10.69 -8.11
N LEU A 289 38.15 11.58 -9.01
CA LEU A 289 38.59 11.21 -10.35
C LEU A 289 39.92 10.43 -10.32
N CYS A 290 40.89 10.90 -9.53
CA CYS A 290 42.13 10.18 -9.28
C CYS A 290 41.88 8.80 -8.66
N ALA A 291 41.01 8.72 -7.65
CA ALA A 291 40.63 7.46 -7.01
C ALA A 291 39.98 6.48 -8.00
N TRP A 292 39.12 6.99 -8.90
CA TRP A 292 38.49 6.17 -9.93
C TRP A 292 39.51 5.62 -10.93
N TRP A 293 40.43 6.44 -11.45
CA TRP A 293 41.48 5.97 -12.35
C TRP A 293 42.42 4.95 -11.72
N LEU A 294 42.84 5.17 -10.47
CA LEU A 294 43.69 4.23 -9.73
C LEU A 294 42.98 2.90 -9.45
N LYS A 295 41.66 2.92 -9.26
CA LYS A 295 40.84 1.70 -9.12
C LYS A 295 40.82 0.87 -10.40
N GLN A 296 40.82 1.50 -11.58
CA GLN A 296 40.88 0.79 -12.86
C GLN A 296 42.28 0.28 -13.18
N LYS A 297 43.31 1.08 -12.89
CA LYS A 297 44.72 0.71 -13.07
C LYS A 297 45.59 1.44 -12.05
N ALA A 298 46.23 0.68 -11.16
CA ALA A 298 47.07 1.24 -10.09
C ALA A 298 48.26 2.07 -10.62
N SER A 299 48.71 1.81 -11.84
CA SER A 299 49.79 2.55 -12.54
C SER A 299 49.28 3.56 -13.58
N ASP A 300 48.04 4.04 -13.46
CA ASP A 300 47.52 5.06 -14.37
C ASP A 300 48.28 6.39 -14.21
N LEU A 301 49.05 6.75 -15.24
CA LEU A 301 49.86 7.95 -15.28
C LEU A 301 49.00 9.24 -15.16
N ARG A 302 47.72 9.20 -15.55
CA ARG A 302 46.82 10.36 -15.47
C ARG A 302 46.52 10.73 -14.02
N ALA A 303 46.23 9.74 -13.18
CA ALA A 303 45.98 9.95 -11.76
C ALA A 303 47.22 10.46 -11.04
N LEU A 304 48.40 9.88 -11.34
CA LEU A 304 49.66 10.30 -10.73
C LEU A 304 50.06 11.72 -11.15
N ARG A 305 49.88 12.07 -12.44
CA ARG A 305 50.17 13.42 -12.94
C ARG A 305 49.23 14.46 -12.35
N LEU A 306 47.92 14.21 -12.37
CA LEU A 306 46.92 15.16 -11.86
C LEU A 306 47.10 15.43 -10.36
N ASN A 307 47.32 14.37 -9.57
CA ASN A 307 47.52 14.49 -8.13
C ASN A 307 48.81 15.26 -7.80
N ARG A 308 49.88 15.02 -8.58
CA ARG A 308 51.13 15.79 -8.44
C ARG A 308 50.99 17.23 -8.90
N THR A 309 50.33 17.52 -10.02
CA THR A 309 50.17 18.91 -10.47
C THR A 309 49.37 19.73 -9.48
N LEU A 310 48.30 19.18 -8.91
CA LEU A 310 47.44 19.93 -7.98
C LEU A 310 48.03 20.10 -6.58
N LEU A 311 48.91 19.19 -6.14
CA LEU A 311 49.58 19.29 -4.85
C LEU A 311 50.74 20.30 -4.85
N TRP A 312 51.37 20.52 -6.02
CA TRP A 312 52.56 21.36 -6.16
C TRP A 312 52.28 22.75 -6.75
N LEU A 313 51.01 23.11 -6.97
CA LEU A 313 50.61 24.47 -7.26
C LEU A 313 50.55 25.26 -5.93
N PRO A 314 51.31 26.36 -5.78
CA PRO A 314 51.35 27.15 -4.55
C PRO A 314 50.02 27.83 -4.23
#